data_AF-A1WP92-F1
#
_entry.id   AF-A1WP92-F1
#
_cell.length_a   1.000
_cell.length_b   1.000
_cell.length_c   1.000
_cell.angle_alpha   90.00
_cell.angle_beta   90.00
_cell.angle_gamma   90.00
#
_symmetry.space_group_name_H-M   'P 1'
#
loop_
_entity.id
_entity.type
_entity.pdbx_description
1 polymer ?
#
loop_
_entity_poly.entity_id
_entity_poly.type
_entity_poly.pdbx_seq_one_letter_code
_entity_poly.pdbx_strand_id
1 'polypeptide(L)' 'MLRPCRMKDYFDLWILLTEDVLETAELRRAVETTFDRRKLAMPSTLPSGLSDAFVQDAAKQR' A
#
# COMPACT_ATOMS: atom_id res chain seq x y z
N MET A 1 -6.28 20.57 -6.04
CA MET A 1 -5.64 19.25 -5.86
C MET A 1 -6.09 18.69 -4.52
N LEU A 2 -7.03 17.75 -4.49
CA LEU A 2 -7.34 17.00 -3.27
C LEU A 2 -6.23 15.97 -3.07
N ARG A 3 -5.50 16.06 -1.96
CA ARG A 3 -4.51 15.06 -1.57
C ARG A 3 -5.28 13.81 -1.13
N PRO A 4 -5.05 12.62 -1.70
CA PRO A 4 -5.68 11.42 -1.20
C PRO A 4 -5.32 11.27 0.29
N CYS A 5 -6.35 11.10 1.12
CA CYS A 5 -6.16 10.80 2.53
C CYS A 5 -5.55 9.41 2.63
N ARG A 6 -4.50 9.26 3.44
CA ARG A 6 -3.78 7.99 3.63
C ARG A 6 -4.72 6.83 3.98
N MET A 7 -5.81 7.09 4.70
CA MET A 7 -6.77 6.06 5.10
C MET A 7 -7.62 5.54 3.92
N LYS A 8 -7.92 6.40 2.95
CA LYS A 8 -8.58 5.98 1.70
C LYS A 8 -7.67 5.04 0.90
N ASP A 9 -6.37 5.35 0.82
CA ASP A 9 -5.42 4.49 0.10
C ASP A 9 -5.38 3.07 0.69
N TYR A 10 -5.44 2.91 2.02
CA TYR A 10 -5.50 1.58 2.65
C TYR A 10 -6.84 0.86 2.43
N PHE A 11 -7.95 1.59 2.43
CA PHE A 11 -9.26 1.01 2.12
C PHE A 11 -9.32 0.53 0.66
N ASP A 12 -8.84 1.35 -0.28
CA ASP A 12 -8.78 0.98 -1.69
C ASP A 12 -7.88 -0.26 -1.89
N LEU A 13 -6.75 -0.37 -1.17
CA LEU A 13 -5.89 -1.57 -1.19
C LEU A 13 -6.61 -2.81 -0.64
N TRP A 14 -7.39 -2.67 0.44
CA TRP A 14 -8.15 -3.78 1.00
C TRP A 14 -9.20 -4.30 0.00
N ILE A 15 -9.98 -3.40 -0.60
CA ILE A 15 -10.97 -3.76 -1.63
C ILE A 15 -10.30 -4.49 -2.80
N LEU A 16 -9.20 -3.93 -3.32
CA LEU A 16 -8.44 -4.51 -4.41
C LEU A 16 -7.98 -5.95 -4.09
N LEU A 17 -7.49 -6.20 -2.88
CA LEU A 17 -7.02 -7.53 -2.46
C LEU A 17 -8.16 -8.52 -2.15
N THR A 18 -9.37 -8.03 -1.86
CA THR A 18 -10.53 -8.89 -1.59
C THR A 18 -11.33 -9.27 -2.82
N GLU A 19 -11.22 -8.51 -3.91
CA GLU A 19 -11.76 -8.91 -5.19
C GLU A 19 -10.79 -9.92 -5.83
N ASP A 20 -11.25 -11.15 -6.04
CA ASP A 20 -10.50 -12.35 -6.49
C ASP A 20 -9.95 -12.25 -7.94
N VAL A 21 -9.51 -11.05 -8.32
CA VAL A 21 -9.16 -10.63 -9.67
C VAL A 21 -7.66 -10.32 -9.77
N LEU A 22 -6.96 -10.16 -8.65
CA LEU A 22 -5.55 -9.80 -8.61
C LEU A 22 -4.61 -11.01 -8.57
N GLU A 23 -4.05 -11.34 -9.73
CA GLU A 23 -2.95 -12.29 -9.83
C GLU A 23 -1.68 -11.74 -9.13
N THR A 24 -1.14 -12.51 -8.19
CA THR A 24 -0.01 -12.06 -7.34
C THR A 24 1.25 -11.74 -8.16
N ALA A 25 1.48 -12.45 -9.25
CA ALA A 25 2.62 -12.21 -10.14
C ALA A 25 2.49 -10.88 -10.90
N GLU A 26 1.27 -10.55 -11.34
CA GLU A 26 0.99 -9.29 -12.03
C GLU A 26 1.10 -8.09 -11.08
N LEU A 27 0.55 -8.24 -9.86
CA LEU A 27 0.69 -7.23 -8.80
C LEU A 27 2.15 -6.93 -8.48
N ARG A 28 2.98 -7.97 -8.31
CA ARG A 28 4.42 -7.80 -8.06
C ARG A 28 5.09 -7.00 -9.17
N ARG A 29 4.88 -7.38 -10.42
CA ARG A 29 5.45 -6.69 -11.58
C ARG A 29 5.03 -5.22 -11.65
N ALA A 30 3.76 -4.94 -11.38
CA ALA A 30 3.22 -3.58 -11.37
C ALA A 30 3.84 -2.71 -10.26
N VAL A 31 4.05 -3.30 -9.07
CA VAL A 31 4.73 -2.64 -7.96
C VAL A 31 6.18 -2.33 -8.34
N GLU A 32 6.97 -3.31 -8.76
CA GLU A 32 8.38 -3.14 -9.17
C GLU A 32 8.52 -2.04 -10.24
N THR A 33 7.73 -2.13 -11.31
CA THR A 33 7.71 -1.13 -12.40
C THR A 33 7.40 0.29 -11.88
N THR A 34 6.53 0.40 -10.87
CA THR A 34 6.18 1.70 -10.27
C THR A 34 7.35 2.30 -9.49
N PHE A 35 8.09 1.48 -8.75
CA PHE A 35 9.29 1.91 -8.02
C PHE A 35 10.40 2.33 -8.99
N ASP A 36 10.65 1.54 -10.03
CA ASP A 36 11.63 1.85 -11.07
C ASP A 36 11.31 3.17 -11.78
N ARG A 37 10.06 3.35 -12.21
CA ARG A 37 9.61 4.59 -12.87
C ARG A 37 9.78 5.81 -11.97
N ARG A 38 9.60 5.63 -10.65
CA ARG A 38 9.77 6.70 -9.66
C ARG A 38 11.22 6.87 -9.20
N LYS A 39 12.16 6.04 -9.69
CA LYS A 39 13.55 5.99 -9.24
C LYS A 39 13.67 5.81 -7.72
N LEU A 40 12.78 5.00 -7.15
CA LEU A 40 12.78 4.65 -5.73
C LEU A 40 13.28 3.22 -5.58
N ALA A 41 14.17 3.00 -4.61
CA ALA A 41 14.58 1.65 -4.26
C ALA A 41 13.40 0.87 -3.66
N MET A 42 13.32 -0.42 -3.97
CA MET A 42 12.33 -1.29 -3.35
C MET A 42 12.65 -1.40 -1.85
N PRO A 43 11.67 -1.21 -0.95
CA PRO A 43 11.88 -1.38 0.48
C PRO A 43 12.31 -2.81 0.81
N SER A 44 13.36 -2.93 1.61
CA SER A 44 13.88 -4.22 2.11
C SER A 44 13.13 -4.75 3.34
N THR A 45 12.30 -3.91 3.96
CA THR A 45 11.51 -4.22 5.15
C THR A 45 10.04 -3.86 4.91
N LEU A 46 9.13 -4.52 5.62
CA LEU A 46 7.70 -4.19 5.57
C LEU A 46 7.49 -2.71 5.94
N PRO A 47 6.85 -1.89 5.08
CA PRO A 47 6.56 -0.51 5.41
C PRO A 47 5.72 -0.41 6.68
N SER A 48 6.02 0.56 7.55
CA SER A 48 5.31 0.72 8.82
C SER A 48 3.79 0.85 8.64
N GLY A 49 3.32 1.52 7.59
CA GLY A 49 1.90 1.66 7.27
C GLY A 49 1.16 0.35 6.94
N LEU A 50 1.88 -0.74 6.72
CA LEU A 50 1.34 -2.08 6.45
C LEU A 50 1.65 -3.07 7.57
N SER A 51 2.21 -2.62 8.71
CA SER A 51 2.49 -3.47 9.86
C SER A 51 1.41 -3.38 10.93
N ASP A 52 1.29 -4.40 11.76
CA ASP A 52 0.34 -4.44 12.88
C ASP A 52 0.54 -3.27 13.85
N ALA A 53 1.79 -2.79 13.98
CA ALA A 53 2.15 -1.65 14.82
C ALA A 53 1.44 -0.35 14.39
N PHE A 54 1.06 -0.21 13.12
CA PHE A 54 0.33 0.95 12.62
C PHE A 54 -1.13 0.97 13.07
N VAL A 55 -1.75 -0.19 13.26
CA VAL A 55 -3.13 -0.32 13.76
C VAL A 55 -3.20 0.03 15.24
N GLN A 56 -2.14 -0.25 16.01
CA GLN A 56 -2.04 -0.01 17.45
C GLN A 56 -1.72 1.45 17.82
N ASP A 57 -1.38 2.29 16.83
CA ASP A 57 -1.09 3.70 17.04
C ASP A 57 -2.39 4.52 17.13
N ALA A 58 -2.94 4.58 18.35
CA ALA A 58 -4.19 5.28 18.69
C ALA A 58 -4.21 6.79 18.34
N ALA A 59 -3.07 7.38 17.95
CA ALA A 59 -3.00 8.76 17.46
C ALA A 59 -3.54 8.95 16.02
N LYS A 60 -3.88 7.87 15.30
CA LYS A 60 -4.42 7.90 13.93
C LYS A 60 -5.90 7.53 13.80
N GLN A 61 -6.62 7.34 14.91
CA GLN A 61 -8.08 7.11 14.90
C GLN A 61 -8.91 8.41 14.97
N ARG A 62 -8.36 9.56 14.58
CA ARG A 62 -9.07 10.85 14.53
C ARG A 62 -8.93 11.52 13.18
#